data_AF-A0A954UVL7-F1
#
_entry.id   AF-A0A954UVL7-F1
#
_cell.length_a   1.000
_cell.length_b   1.000
_cell.length_c   1.000
_cell.angle_alpha   90.00
_cell.angle_beta   90.00
_cell.angle_gamma   90.00
#
_symmetry.space_group_name_H-M   'P 1'
#
loop_
_entity.id
_entity.type
_entity.pdbx_description
1 polymer ?
#
loop_
_entity_poly.entity_id
_entity_poly.type
_entity_poly.pdbx_seq_one_letter_code
_entity_poly.pdbx_strand_id
1 'polypeptide(L)'
;MRRHPLTVSPSGEEETVSHLATRTPHVRAMPNNRWPRWSHAVAVVFNILLALNAQAEVRTWKDATGTYSTQAEFVRLTGQTVELRRENGELLKLPLAQLSKSDQEYIRKLAAPASPKPSFANYIHPNFCAAILVHPKQIVESPLGGSLRLGGLPELVATTFGRDTVGVKQALDPAKISRVAVLLEPFPGGNVAFLPGAVLEYTQDVDAQQLVRALRPESQISPNDRRLITGLGEVAGVELQAYAADPRTLLIAPAAVMEQMRSAQQESTTNVLRDKLRLSLDDSEVYAAYVSRPVLRALQRLTGKNERELQEDEQTDDAVKFIVLDVASGSLAIQLGKTTSIAVNVVCNRPNEAQVLHELVDNGLKSLLTALSSVQSRDVLKEEMKHEFEEPVPPLVLETVDSPAFRDLVAATSVRQLGRSVDVSIRIPSSAIALLNKSVGELIDAGQPSDEHDEWTVIFRSDDPRIWNSSVNEGPNRFAIPLSRAPANTQYLRLKRSRDEGVIIPVTHDQLGKRTESGNFGWVGTNLNKWNGRHLGVYSRRWTDNVRGTVHIWPMENKGIRGWGFGNHVKLDDGQSYSWDGKTVGKTVFEISVKSGPLTDAEKRLLLK
;
A
#
# COMPACT_ATOMS: atom_id res chain seq x y z
N MET A 1 38.81 -90.86 18.83
CA MET A 1 38.26 -90.95 20.20
C MET A 1 37.07 -90.00 20.32
N ARG A 2 35.92 -90.54 20.73
CA ARG A 2 34.66 -89.92 21.24
C ARG A 2 33.90 -88.89 20.37
N ARG A 3 32.58 -89.11 20.42
CA ARG A 3 31.46 -88.56 19.64
C ARG A 3 31.00 -87.18 20.15
N HIS A 4 30.39 -86.38 19.27
CA HIS A 4 29.20 -85.57 19.58
C HIS A 4 28.31 -85.38 18.32
N PRO A 5 26.98 -85.18 18.48
CA PRO A 5 25.97 -85.45 17.44
C PRO A 5 25.23 -84.22 16.88
N LEU A 6 24.40 -84.51 15.86
CA LEU A 6 23.41 -83.69 15.14
C LEU A 6 22.21 -83.23 16.00
N THR A 7 21.66 -82.05 15.67
CA THR A 7 20.20 -81.71 15.66
C THR A 7 19.98 -80.40 14.85
N VAL A 8 19.35 -80.43 13.67
CA VAL A 8 17.92 -80.21 13.30
C VAL A 8 17.49 -78.72 13.17
N SER A 9 16.92 -78.39 11.99
CA SER A 9 16.34 -77.11 11.50
C SER A 9 15.18 -76.55 12.34
N PRO A 10 14.68 -75.31 12.07
CA PRO A 10 13.58 -75.17 11.07
C PRO A 10 13.49 -73.82 10.31
N SER A 11 12.63 -73.83 9.27
CA SER A 11 11.75 -72.75 8.73
C SER A 11 12.37 -71.42 8.31
N GLY A 12 12.16 -70.86 7.12
CA GLY A 12 10.94 -70.79 6.32
C GLY A 12 10.83 -69.32 5.88
N GLU A 13 11.28 -69.00 4.67
CA GLU A 13 11.23 -67.64 4.11
C GLU A 13 9.85 -67.39 3.47
N GLU A 14 9.06 -66.52 4.10
CA GLU A 14 7.85 -65.93 3.50
C GLU A 14 8.23 -64.64 2.74
N GLU A 15 7.90 -64.64 1.45
CA GLU A 15 7.88 -63.46 0.59
C GLU A 15 6.92 -62.40 1.15
N THR A 16 7.46 -61.23 1.53
CA THR A 16 6.66 -60.05 1.85
C THR A 16 6.50 -59.16 0.63
N VAL A 17 5.29 -59.19 0.08
CA VAL A 17 4.79 -58.27 -0.95
C VAL A 17 4.81 -56.83 -0.41
N SER A 18 5.63 -55.98 -1.03
CA SER A 18 5.73 -54.55 -0.74
C SER A 18 4.51 -53.79 -1.29
N HIS A 19 3.56 -53.44 -0.42
CA HIS A 19 2.52 -52.45 -0.73
C HIS A 19 3.11 -51.04 -0.72
N LEU A 20 3.07 -50.39 -1.89
CA LEU A 20 3.36 -48.97 -2.08
C LEU A 20 2.22 -48.14 -1.45
N ALA A 21 2.38 -47.74 -0.19
CA ALA A 21 1.50 -46.76 0.44
C ALA A 21 1.93 -45.35 0.00
N THR A 22 1.09 -44.70 -0.81
CA THR A 22 1.17 -43.28 -1.13
C THR A 22 1.04 -42.46 0.17
N ARG A 23 2.16 -41.94 0.69
CA ARG A 23 2.17 -40.99 1.80
C ARG A 23 1.57 -39.66 1.31
N THR A 24 0.37 -39.34 1.76
CA THR A 24 -0.15 -37.96 1.78
C THR A 24 0.75 -37.10 2.69
N PRO A 25 1.16 -35.89 2.25
CA PRO A 25 1.94 -35.01 3.10
C PRO A 25 1.08 -34.50 4.26
N HIS A 26 1.48 -34.79 5.49
CA HIS A 26 0.91 -34.17 6.69
C HIS A 26 1.21 -32.66 6.65
N VAL A 27 0.16 -31.86 6.43
CA VAL A 27 0.20 -30.41 6.65
C VAL A 27 0.45 -30.18 8.14
N ARG A 28 1.59 -29.57 8.46
CA ARG A 28 1.96 -29.21 9.83
C ARG A 28 0.99 -28.13 10.32
N ALA A 29 0.24 -28.42 11.38
CA ALA A 29 -0.63 -27.43 12.03
C ALA A 29 0.21 -26.20 12.42
N MET A 30 -0.18 -25.01 11.93
CA MET A 30 0.48 -23.75 12.30
C MET A 30 0.08 -23.38 13.75
N PRO A 31 1.04 -22.97 14.60
CA PRO A 31 0.72 -22.55 15.96
C PRO A 31 0.07 -21.15 15.98
N ASN A 32 -1.07 -21.06 16.68
CA ASN A 32 -1.78 -19.87 17.19
C ASN A 32 -1.72 -18.56 16.39
N ASN A 33 -2.75 -18.41 15.54
CA ASN A 33 -3.55 -17.20 15.27
C ASN A 33 -2.90 -15.83 15.51
N ARG A 34 -2.18 -15.36 14.49
CA ARG A 34 -2.25 -13.95 14.07
C ARG A 34 -2.47 -13.94 12.56
N TRP A 35 -3.73 -13.92 12.15
CA TRP A 35 -4.08 -13.64 10.75
C TRP A 35 -3.43 -12.29 10.37
N PRO A 36 -2.87 -12.14 9.16
CA PRO A 36 -2.30 -10.87 8.73
C PRO A 36 -3.37 -9.78 8.87
N ARG A 37 -3.09 -8.69 9.60
CA ARG A 37 -4.00 -7.55 9.71
C ARG A 37 -4.29 -7.05 8.30
N TRP A 38 -5.54 -7.26 7.83
CA TRP A 38 -6.04 -6.96 6.49
C TRP A 38 -5.80 -5.49 6.07
N SER A 39 -5.55 -4.62 7.06
CA SER A 39 -5.19 -3.22 6.90
C SER A 39 -3.94 -2.98 6.04
N HIS A 40 -2.95 -3.89 5.97
CA HIS A 40 -1.71 -3.63 5.22
C HIS A 40 -1.87 -3.89 3.71
N ALA A 41 -2.60 -4.93 3.30
CA ALA A 41 -2.86 -5.21 1.88
C ALA A 41 -3.84 -4.18 1.27
N VAL A 42 -4.82 -3.72 2.04
CA VAL A 42 -5.74 -2.64 1.66
C VAL A 42 -5.02 -1.29 1.62
N ALA A 43 -4.10 -0.99 2.57
CA ALA A 43 -3.30 0.23 2.55
C ALA A 43 -2.31 0.30 1.37
N VAL A 44 -1.73 -0.83 0.93
CA VAL A 44 -0.82 -0.84 -0.24
C VAL A 44 -1.56 -0.53 -1.55
N VAL A 45 -2.83 -0.93 -1.69
CA VAL A 45 -3.65 -0.68 -2.89
C VAL A 45 -4.30 0.72 -2.87
N PHE A 46 -4.64 1.25 -1.69
CA PHE A 46 -5.25 2.58 -1.53
C PHE A 46 -4.27 3.75 -1.80
N ASN A 47 -2.96 3.52 -1.67
CA ASN A 47 -1.94 4.55 -1.92
C ASN A 47 -1.51 4.65 -3.41
N ILE A 48 -1.95 3.73 -4.29
CA ILE A 48 -1.60 3.69 -5.74
C ILE A 48 -2.49 4.65 -6.57
N LEU A 49 -3.27 5.55 -5.97
CA LEU A 49 -4.52 5.98 -6.61
C LEU A 49 -4.50 7.33 -7.31
N LEU A 50 -3.34 7.97 -7.43
CA LEU A 50 -3.35 9.40 -7.57
C LEU A 50 -2.26 9.92 -8.61
N ALA A 51 -2.55 10.73 -9.69
CA ALA A 51 -1.75 11.83 -10.37
C ALA A 51 -2.45 12.46 -11.64
N LEU A 52 -2.58 13.81 -11.74
CA LEU A 52 -2.99 14.65 -12.92
C LEU A 52 -1.82 14.78 -13.94
N ASN A 53 -1.87 15.22 -15.20
CA ASN A 53 -2.75 16.04 -16.06
C ASN A 53 -2.34 15.70 -17.53
N ALA A 54 -3.26 15.46 -18.48
CA ALA A 54 -2.90 15.29 -19.89
C ALA A 54 -3.30 16.50 -20.74
N GLN A 55 -2.31 17.21 -21.28
CA GLN A 55 -2.50 17.99 -22.50
C GLN A 55 -2.42 17.05 -23.69
N ALA A 56 -3.47 17.01 -24.50
CA ALA A 56 -3.43 16.30 -25.77
C ALA A 56 -2.49 17.01 -26.74
N GLU A 57 -1.81 16.22 -27.58
CA GLU A 57 -0.76 16.70 -28.47
C GLU A 57 -1.33 17.63 -29.55
N VAL A 58 -1.04 18.93 -29.44
CA VAL A 58 -1.33 19.91 -30.49
C VAL A 58 -0.38 19.64 -31.66
N ARG A 59 -0.94 19.40 -32.85
CA ARG A 59 -0.17 19.21 -34.09
C ARG A 59 -0.57 20.19 -35.17
N THR A 60 0.31 20.38 -36.15
CA THR A 60 -0.01 21.14 -37.36
C THR A 60 -0.75 20.24 -38.35
N TRP A 61 -1.99 20.61 -38.66
CA TRP A 61 -2.83 20.01 -39.68
C TRP A 61 -2.71 20.81 -40.97
N LYS A 62 -2.65 20.13 -42.11
CA LYS A 62 -2.63 20.76 -43.43
C LYS A 62 -3.87 20.42 -44.22
N ASP A 63 -4.34 21.35 -45.03
CA ASP A 63 -5.39 21.09 -45.99
C ASP A 63 -4.88 20.22 -47.16
N ALA A 64 -5.79 19.77 -48.01
CA ALA A 64 -5.49 18.91 -49.16
C ALA A 64 -4.57 19.60 -50.19
N THR A 65 -4.57 20.94 -50.24
CA THR A 65 -3.70 21.72 -51.14
C THR A 65 -2.30 21.98 -50.54
N GLY A 66 -2.17 21.89 -49.21
CA GLY A 66 -0.96 22.27 -48.48
C GLY A 66 -0.79 23.78 -48.30
N THR A 67 -1.74 24.59 -48.77
CA THR A 67 -1.71 26.06 -48.69
C THR A 67 -2.08 26.55 -47.30
N TYR A 68 -2.98 25.84 -46.62
CA TYR A 68 -3.47 26.22 -45.30
C TYR A 68 -3.00 25.22 -44.24
N SER A 69 -2.56 25.75 -43.12
CA SER A 69 -2.20 24.95 -41.94
C SER A 69 -2.78 25.54 -40.67
N THR A 70 -3.18 24.69 -39.73
CA THR A 70 -3.66 25.10 -38.41
C THR A 70 -3.03 24.22 -37.34
N GLN A 71 -2.64 24.83 -36.21
CA GLN A 71 -2.30 24.07 -35.01
C GLN A 71 -3.58 23.72 -34.27
N ALA A 72 -3.81 22.43 -34.07
CA ALA A 72 -4.98 21.94 -33.38
C ALA A 72 -4.76 20.53 -32.82
N GLU A 73 -5.59 20.16 -31.87
CA GLU A 73 -5.74 18.81 -31.34
C GLU A 73 -6.83 18.07 -32.13
N PHE A 74 -6.61 16.80 -32.46
CA PHE A 74 -7.69 15.95 -33.01
C PHE A 74 -8.68 15.58 -31.91
N VAL A 75 -9.96 15.89 -32.12
CA VAL A 75 -11.02 15.56 -31.16
C VAL A 75 -11.67 14.23 -31.52
N ARG A 76 -12.18 14.10 -32.76
CA ARG A 76 -12.81 12.86 -33.26
C ARG A 76 -13.07 12.88 -34.77
N LEU A 77 -13.35 11.71 -35.33
CA LEU A 77 -13.90 11.52 -36.69
C LEU A 77 -15.33 10.97 -36.56
N THR A 78 -16.31 11.63 -37.17
CA THR A 78 -17.70 11.15 -37.25
C THR A 78 -18.13 11.08 -38.73
N GLY A 79 -18.29 9.86 -39.23
CA GLY A 79 -18.49 9.63 -40.67
C GLY A 79 -17.28 10.12 -41.47
N GLN A 80 -17.47 11.17 -42.28
CA GLN A 80 -16.41 11.84 -43.04
C GLN A 80 -16.01 13.20 -42.46
N THR A 81 -16.51 13.58 -41.28
CA THR A 81 -16.22 14.89 -40.67
C THR A 81 -15.22 14.74 -39.53
N VAL A 82 -14.14 15.51 -39.61
CA VAL A 82 -13.10 15.64 -38.60
C VAL A 82 -13.41 16.85 -37.73
N GLU A 83 -13.38 16.66 -36.41
CA GLU A 83 -13.42 17.75 -35.43
C GLU A 83 -12.02 17.95 -34.86
N LEU A 84 -11.48 19.18 -34.99
CA LEU A 84 -10.19 19.60 -34.45
C LEU A 84 -10.42 20.75 -33.45
N ARG A 85 -9.66 20.80 -32.35
CA ARG A 85 -9.70 21.89 -31.35
C ARG A 85 -8.43 22.72 -31.47
N ARG A 86 -8.55 23.98 -31.88
CA ARG A 86 -7.44 24.93 -31.96
C ARG A 86 -6.94 25.32 -30.56
N GLU A 87 -5.74 25.89 -30.49
CA GLU A 87 -5.14 26.37 -29.23
C GLU A 87 -6.01 27.41 -28.50
N ASN A 88 -6.78 28.21 -29.24
CA ASN A 88 -7.75 29.17 -28.68
C ASN A 88 -9.04 28.50 -28.15
N GLY A 89 -9.13 27.16 -28.19
CA GLY A 89 -10.30 26.39 -27.77
C GLY A 89 -11.40 26.26 -28.84
N GLU A 90 -11.27 26.91 -30.00
CA GLU A 90 -12.25 26.86 -31.08
C GLU A 90 -12.31 25.46 -31.71
N LEU A 91 -13.52 24.92 -31.87
CA LEU A 91 -13.75 23.66 -32.58
C LEU A 91 -13.93 23.90 -34.08
N LEU A 92 -12.99 23.40 -34.86
CA LEU A 92 -13.00 23.40 -36.31
C LEU A 92 -13.56 22.07 -36.83
N LYS A 93 -14.63 22.11 -37.61
CA LYS A 93 -15.22 20.92 -38.26
C LYS A 93 -14.97 20.97 -39.75
N LEU A 94 -14.32 19.94 -40.29
CA LEU A 94 -13.99 19.88 -41.72
C LEU A 94 -14.10 18.44 -42.25
N PRO A 95 -14.49 18.25 -43.51
CA PRO A 95 -14.43 16.94 -44.15
C PRO A 95 -13.01 16.36 -44.14
N LEU A 96 -12.87 15.06 -43.87
CA LEU A 96 -11.60 14.32 -43.90
C LEU A 96 -10.88 14.52 -45.24
N ALA A 97 -11.63 14.53 -46.34
CA ALA A 97 -11.08 14.76 -47.68
C ALA A 97 -10.44 16.15 -47.89
N GLN A 98 -10.75 17.14 -47.03
CA GLN A 98 -10.13 18.47 -47.08
C GLN A 98 -8.78 18.53 -46.37
N LEU A 99 -8.39 17.49 -45.64
CA LEU A 99 -7.06 17.40 -45.02
C LEU A 99 -6.03 16.81 -45.99
N SER A 100 -4.75 17.04 -45.71
CA SER A 100 -3.64 16.43 -46.45
C SER A 100 -3.71 14.90 -46.39
N LYS A 101 -3.18 14.20 -47.40
CA LYS A 101 -3.18 12.72 -47.41
C LYS A 101 -2.54 12.12 -46.14
N SER A 102 -1.46 12.71 -45.66
CA SER A 102 -0.79 12.29 -44.41
C SER A 102 -1.68 12.49 -43.18
N ASP A 103 -2.41 13.59 -43.10
CA ASP A 103 -3.35 13.83 -42.00
C ASP A 103 -4.57 12.92 -42.09
N GLN A 104 -5.04 12.62 -43.30
CA GLN A 104 -6.10 11.66 -43.53
C GLN A 104 -5.71 10.26 -43.07
N GLU A 105 -4.52 9.79 -43.43
CA GLU A 105 -3.99 8.49 -43.00
C GLU A 105 -3.82 8.45 -41.48
N TYR A 106 -3.29 9.53 -40.89
CA TYR A 106 -3.17 9.65 -39.45
C TYR A 106 -4.53 9.56 -38.75
N ILE A 107 -5.54 10.30 -39.23
CA ILE A 107 -6.90 10.23 -38.67
C ILE A 107 -7.52 8.85 -38.90
N ARG A 108 -7.34 8.22 -40.06
CA ARG A 108 -7.82 6.85 -40.28
C ARG A 108 -7.16 5.85 -39.35
N LYS A 109 -5.88 6.04 -39.01
CA LYS A 109 -5.19 5.21 -38.00
C LYS A 109 -5.76 5.44 -36.59
N LEU A 110 -6.10 6.68 -36.25
CA LEU A 110 -6.76 7.02 -34.98
C LEU A 110 -8.23 6.57 -34.92
N ALA A 111 -8.93 6.57 -36.05
CA ALA A 111 -10.36 6.31 -36.17
C ALA A 111 -10.71 4.90 -36.67
N ALA A 112 -9.71 4.08 -37.03
CA ALA A 112 -9.93 2.68 -37.31
C ALA A 112 -10.70 2.07 -36.14
N PRO A 113 -11.82 1.35 -36.38
CA PRO A 113 -12.54 0.70 -35.31
C PRO A 113 -11.53 -0.19 -34.60
N ALA A 114 -11.22 0.16 -33.35
CA ALA A 114 -10.35 -0.66 -32.53
C ALA A 114 -10.95 -2.07 -32.60
N SER A 115 -10.14 -3.08 -32.97
CA SER A 115 -10.48 -4.48 -32.71
C SER A 115 -11.15 -4.54 -31.34
N PRO A 116 -12.30 -5.22 -31.20
CA PRO A 116 -13.10 -5.15 -29.98
C PRO A 116 -12.16 -5.27 -28.79
N LYS A 117 -11.97 -4.15 -28.09
CA LYS A 117 -10.88 -4.03 -27.12
C LYS A 117 -11.08 -5.17 -26.13
N PRO A 118 -10.08 -6.03 -25.88
CA PRO A 118 -10.19 -6.98 -24.80
C PRO A 118 -10.47 -6.16 -23.54
N SER A 119 -11.70 -6.27 -23.02
CA SER A 119 -12.02 -5.64 -21.75
C SER A 119 -11.13 -6.29 -20.70
N PHE A 120 -10.54 -5.53 -19.77
CA PHE A 120 -9.80 -6.10 -18.63
C PHE A 120 -10.55 -7.26 -17.95
N ALA A 121 -11.89 -7.22 -17.97
CA ALA A 121 -12.79 -8.25 -17.49
C ALA A 121 -12.45 -9.65 -18.05
N ASN A 122 -11.88 -9.72 -19.25
CA ASN A 122 -11.46 -10.96 -19.90
C ASN A 122 -10.27 -11.65 -19.21
N TYR A 123 -9.51 -10.92 -18.37
CA TYR A 123 -8.40 -11.46 -17.58
C TYR A 123 -8.80 -11.84 -16.15
N ILE A 124 -10.09 -11.74 -15.83
CA ILE A 124 -10.61 -12.09 -14.51
C ILE A 124 -11.03 -13.54 -14.54
N HIS A 125 -10.18 -14.40 -13.98
CA HIS A 125 -10.44 -15.82 -13.77
C HIS A 125 -11.54 -16.04 -12.69
N PRO A 126 -12.37 -17.11 -12.77
CA PRO A 126 -13.39 -17.42 -11.76
C PRO A 126 -12.87 -17.79 -10.36
N ASN A 127 -11.55 -17.87 -10.17
CA ASN A 127 -10.92 -18.11 -8.87
C ASN A 127 -10.59 -16.82 -8.11
N PHE A 128 -10.62 -15.66 -8.78
CA PHE A 128 -10.49 -14.39 -8.07
C PHE A 128 -11.70 -14.16 -7.19
N CYS A 129 -11.47 -13.82 -5.92
CA CYS A 129 -12.54 -13.54 -4.96
C CYS A 129 -12.83 -12.05 -4.83
N ALA A 130 -11.90 -11.17 -5.22
CA ALA A 130 -12.14 -9.74 -5.17
C ALA A 130 -11.40 -9.00 -6.27
N ALA A 131 -11.88 -7.80 -6.57
CA ALA A 131 -11.23 -6.84 -7.44
C ALA A 131 -11.43 -5.42 -6.92
N ILE A 132 -10.43 -4.57 -7.09
CA ILE A 132 -10.53 -3.12 -6.92
C ILE A 132 -10.20 -2.49 -8.28
N LEU A 133 -11.19 -1.84 -8.88
CA LEU A 133 -11.09 -1.09 -10.11
C LEU A 133 -10.99 0.39 -9.79
N VAL A 134 -10.06 1.06 -10.47
CA VAL A 134 -9.79 2.49 -10.33
C VAL A 134 -9.75 3.08 -11.74
N HIS A 135 -10.34 4.27 -11.90
CA HIS A 135 -10.29 5.08 -13.11
C HIS A 135 -9.49 6.35 -12.84
N PRO A 136 -8.14 6.30 -12.89
CA PRO A 136 -7.33 7.41 -12.41
C PRO A 136 -7.64 8.70 -13.17
N LYS A 137 -7.80 8.63 -14.50
CA LYS A 137 -8.21 9.75 -15.33
C LYS A 137 -9.54 10.39 -14.88
N GLN A 138 -10.55 9.60 -14.52
CA GLN A 138 -11.83 10.15 -14.08
C GLN A 138 -11.72 10.79 -12.69
N ILE A 139 -10.91 10.20 -11.79
CA ILE A 139 -10.61 10.80 -10.48
C ILE A 139 -9.96 12.16 -10.66
N VAL A 140 -8.92 12.23 -11.49
CA VAL A 140 -8.21 13.47 -11.89
C VAL A 140 -9.18 14.54 -12.38
N GLU A 141 -10.11 14.15 -13.26
CA GLU A 141 -11.08 15.06 -13.89
C GLU A 141 -12.27 15.40 -12.98
N SER A 142 -12.42 14.72 -11.84
CA SER A 142 -13.52 14.96 -10.90
C SER A 142 -13.34 16.27 -10.12
N PRO A 143 -14.43 16.88 -9.60
CA PRO A 143 -14.36 18.03 -8.69
C PRO A 143 -13.44 17.83 -7.47
N LEU A 144 -13.22 16.58 -7.04
CA LEU A 144 -12.35 16.21 -5.92
C LEU A 144 -10.93 15.80 -6.38
N GLY A 145 -10.69 15.66 -7.68
CA GLY A 145 -9.40 15.24 -8.23
C GLY A 145 -8.25 16.19 -7.92
N GLY A 146 -8.55 17.49 -7.80
CA GLY A 146 -7.55 18.49 -7.45
C GLY A 146 -7.09 18.44 -5.99
N SER A 147 -7.95 17.98 -5.07
CA SER A 147 -7.65 17.91 -3.63
C SER A 147 -7.05 16.57 -3.23
N LEU A 148 -7.48 15.49 -3.89
CA LEU A 148 -6.83 14.20 -3.83
C LEU A 148 -5.47 14.35 -4.54
N ARG A 149 -4.44 14.88 -3.87
CA ARG A 149 -3.17 15.18 -4.54
C ARG A 149 -2.56 13.92 -5.04
N LEU A 150 -2.54 13.89 -6.35
CA LEU A 150 -2.54 12.64 -7.01
C LEU A 150 -1.03 12.24 -7.19
N GLY A 151 -0.13 13.20 -7.45
CA GLY A 151 1.30 13.03 -7.75
C GLY A 151 2.27 12.18 -6.89
N GLY A 152 1.91 11.57 -5.75
CA GLY A 152 2.83 10.77 -4.91
C GLY A 152 2.90 9.27 -5.24
N LEU A 153 2.07 8.79 -6.16
CA LEU A 153 1.98 7.38 -6.56
C LEU A 153 3.31 6.83 -7.11
N PRO A 154 4.03 7.53 -8.02
CA PRO A 154 5.31 7.04 -8.53
C PRO A 154 6.36 6.91 -7.42
N GLU A 155 6.35 7.79 -6.42
CA GLU A 155 7.22 7.75 -5.25
C GLU A 155 6.89 6.57 -4.34
N LEU A 156 5.60 6.27 -4.11
CA LEU A 156 5.17 5.09 -3.35
C LEU A 156 5.56 3.79 -4.07
N VAL A 157 5.32 3.72 -5.37
CA VAL A 157 5.72 2.56 -6.18
C VAL A 157 7.25 2.46 -6.18
N ALA A 158 7.95 3.57 -6.38
CA ALA A 158 9.41 3.61 -6.31
C ALA A 158 9.96 3.22 -4.93
N THR A 159 9.30 3.58 -3.82
CA THR A 159 9.70 3.15 -2.47
C THR A 159 9.42 1.66 -2.25
N THR A 160 8.25 1.19 -2.68
CA THR A 160 7.88 -0.24 -2.61
C THR A 160 8.84 -1.12 -3.40
N PHE A 161 9.27 -0.66 -4.58
CA PHE A 161 10.16 -1.40 -5.47
C PHE A 161 11.64 -0.99 -5.36
N GLY A 162 11.98 -0.06 -4.45
CA GLY A 162 13.32 0.41 -4.10
C GLY A 162 14.11 1.10 -5.21
N ARG A 163 13.53 2.05 -5.96
CA ARG A 163 14.05 2.51 -7.27
C ARG A 163 14.04 4.02 -7.51
N ASP A 164 14.72 4.38 -8.60
CA ASP A 164 14.66 5.68 -9.28
C ASP A 164 13.22 6.03 -9.67
N THR A 165 12.78 7.21 -9.23
CA THR A 165 11.41 7.69 -9.39
C THR A 165 11.09 8.11 -10.83
N VAL A 166 12.10 8.46 -11.65
CA VAL A 166 11.86 9.07 -12.97
C VAL A 166 11.21 8.09 -13.95
N GLY A 167 11.73 6.85 -14.03
CA GLY A 167 11.16 5.81 -14.91
C GLY A 167 9.77 5.35 -14.47
N VAL A 168 9.56 5.25 -13.16
CA VAL A 168 8.27 4.88 -12.56
C VAL A 168 7.21 5.96 -12.84
N LYS A 169 7.59 7.24 -12.74
CA LYS A 169 6.70 8.39 -13.03
C LYS A 169 6.17 8.36 -14.46
N GLN A 170 7.04 8.12 -15.43
CA GLN A 170 6.63 8.07 -16.83
C GLN A 170 5.76 6.85 -17.15
N ALA A 171 6.05 5.73 -16.49
CA ALA A 171 5.33 4.47 -16.71
C ALA A 171 3.92 4.46 -16.11
N LEU A 172 3.76 5.07 -14.93
CA LEU A 172 2.50 5.09 -14.20
C LEU A 172 1.80 6.45 -14.26
N ASP A 173 1.97 7.17 -15.37
CA ASP A 173 1.26 8.41 -15.65
C ASP A 173 -0.26 8.14 -15.68
N PRO A 174 -1.03 8.60 -14.69
CA PRO A 174 -2.43 8.20 -14.58
C PRO A 174 -3.32 8.85 -15.64
N ALA A 175 -2.84 9.88 -16.35
CA ALA A 175 -3.52 10.42 -17.50
C ALA A 175 -3.39 9.50 -18.74
N LYS A 176 -2.36 8.65 -18.77
CA LYS A 176 -2.18 7.58 -19.76
C LYS A 176 -2.84 6.28 -19.35
N ILE A 177 -3.27 6.14 -18.09
CA ILE A 177 -3.94 4.94 -17.59
C ILE A 177 -5.45 5.17 -17.58
N SER A 178 -6.17 4.43 -18.42
CA SER A 178 -7.63 4.46 -18.39
C SER A 178 -8.17 3.76 -17.16
N ARG A 179 -7.58 2.60 -16.78
CA ARG A 179 -8.03 1.80 -15.65
C ARG A 179 -6.89 1.05 -14.98
N VAL A 180 -6.99 0.89 -13.68
CA VAL A 180 -6.18 -0.05 -12.89
C VAL A 180 -7.13 -1.00 -12.18
N ALA A 181 -6.95 -2.30 -12.39
CA ALA A 181 -7.67 -3.32 -11.65
C ALA A 181 -6.68 -4.15 -10.83
N VAL A 182 -6.88 -4.22 -9.51
CA VAL A 182 -6.16 -5.14 -8.62
C VAL A 182 -7.08 -6.30 -8.31
N LEU A 183 -6.67 -7.51 -8.67
CA LEU A 183 -7.40 -8.76 -8.49
C LEU A 183 -6.80 -9.54 -7.32
N LEU A 184 -7.64 -10.11 -6.47
CA LEU A 184 -7.20 -10.90 -5.32
C LEU A 184 -7.64 -12.35 -5.48
N GLU A 185 -6.67 -13.26 -5.57
CA GLU A 185 -6.91 -14.70 -5.54
C GLU A 185 -6.63 -15.22 -4.13
N PRO A 186 -7.57 -15.93 -3.48
CA PRO A 186 -7.40 -16.29 -2.08
C PRO A 186 -6.23 -17.25 -1.84
N PHE A 187 -5.93 -18.20 -2.72
CA PHE A 187 -4.85 -19.19 -2.53
C PHE A 187 -4.23 -19.76 -3.84
N PRO A 188 -3.44 -18.97 -4.60
CA PRO A 188 -2.81 -19.35 -5.88
C PRO A 188 -1.91 -20.58 -5.89
N GLY A 189 -1.35 -20.92 -4.73
CA GLY A 189 -0.34 -21.98 -4.60
C GLY A 189 -0.45 -22.74 -3.27
N GLY A 190 -1.63 -22.73 -2.64
CA GLY A 190 -1.93 -23.47 -1.41
C GLY A 190 -1.33 -22.91 -0.11
N ASN A 191 -0.15 -22.28 -0.16
CA ASN A 191 0.58 -21.86 1.05
C ASN A 191 0.66 -20.35 1.28
N VAL A 192 0.31 -19.53 0.27
CA VAL A 192 0.26 -18.07 0.41
C VAL A 192 -1.19 -17.63 0.27
N ALA A 193 -1.70 -16.98 1.32
CA ALA A 193 -3.01 -16.34 1.29
C ALA A 193 -2.91 -15.03 0.51
N PHE A 194 -3.83 -14.85 -0.45
CA PHE A 194 -4.03 -13.60 -1.20
C PHE A 194 -2.80 -13.11 -1.97
N LEU A 195 -2.52 -13.69 -3.15
CA LEU A 195 -1.59 -13.05 -4.08
C LEU A 195 -2.35 -12.10 -5.01
N PRO A 196 -1.92 -10.84 -5.12
CA PRO A 196 -2.54 -9.90 -6.03
C PRO A 196 -2.08 -10.12 -7.48
N GLY A 197 -3.00 -9.96 -8.41
CA GLY A 197 -2.70 -9.66 -9.82
C GLY A 197 -3.14 -8.23 -10.13
N ALA A 198 -2.50 -7.58 -11.10
CA ALA A 198 -2.87 -6.25 -11.56
C ALA A 198 -3.09 -6.24 -13.07
N VAL A 199 -4.11 -5.50 -13.51
CA VAL A 199 -4.37 -5.17 -14.91
C VAL A 199 -4.30 -3.65 -15.05
N LEU A 200 -3.41 -3.17 -15.91
CA LEU A 200 -3.29 -1.77 -16.27
C LEU A 200 -3.78 -1.60 -17.71
N GLU A 201 -4.88 -0.86 -17.88
CA GLU A 201 -5.37 -0.44 -19.20
C GLU A 201 -4.91 1.00 -19.46
N TYR A 202 -4.35 1.26 -20.65
CA TYR A 202 -3.86 2.55 -21.08
C TYR A 202 -4.80 3.23 -22.08
N THR A 203 -4.87 4.55 -22.05
CA THR A 203 -5.67 5.37 -22.98
C THR A 203 -5.11 5.32 -24.41
N GLN A 204 -3.80 5.07 -24.55
CA GLN A 204 -3.05 4.98 -25.79
C GLN A 204 -2.15 3.74 -25.82
N ASP A 205 -1.62 3.41 -27.00
CA ASP A 205 -0.69 2.30 -27.16
C ASP A 205 0.60 2.58 -26.37
N VAL A 206 1.08 1.57 -25.66
CA VAL A 206 2.31 1.61 -24.86
C VAL A 206 3.24 0.47 -25.27
N ASP A 207 4.54 0.75 -25.28
CA ASP A 207 5.55 -0.30 -25.35
C ASP A 207 5.70 -0.92 -23.96
N ALA A 208 4.95 -2.00 -23.70
CA ALA A 208 4.99 -2.72 -22.44
C ALA A 208 6.40 -3.22 -22.07
N GLN A 209 7.24 -3.56 -23.06
CA GLN A 209 8.61 -4.03 -22.78
C GLN A 209 9.48 -2.87 -22.30
N GLN A 210 9.40 -1.72 -22.98
CA GLN A 210 10.09 -0.51 -22.53
C GLN A 210 9.62 -0.08 -21.14
N LEU A 211 8.30 -0.12 -20.91
CA LEU A 211 7.70 0.22 -19.63
C LEU A 211 8.23 -0.67 -18.50
N VAL A 212 8.20 -1.98 -18.70
CA VAL A 212 8.65 -2.95 -17.69
C VAL A 212 10.16 -2.86 -17.47
N ARG A 213 10.96 -2.62 -18.53
CA ARG A 213 12.40 -2.36 -18.39
C ARG A 213 12.70 -1.08 -17.63
N ALA A 214 11.87 -0.04 -17.74
CA ALA A 214 12.01 1.17 -16.95
C ALA A 214 11.80 0.90 -15.44
N LEU A 215 10.89 -0.02 -15.09
CA LEU A 215 10.67 -0.46 -13.71
C LEU A 215 11.77 -1.41 -13.21
N ARG A 216 12.21 -2.31 -14.10
CA ARG A 216 13.14 -3.42 -13.85
C ARG A 216 14.07 -3.63 -15.07
N PRO A 217 15.21 -2.94 -15.17
CA PRO A 217 16.13 -3.09 -16.30
C PRO A 217 16.67 -4.52 -16.49
N GLU A 218 16.72 -5.29 -15.41
CA GLU A 218 17.11 -6.71 -15.39
C GLU A 218 16.05 -7.68 -15.94
N SER A 219 14.84 -7.18 -16.24
CA SER A 219 13.75 -8.00 -16.77
C SER A 219 14.08 -8.59 -18.14
N GLN A 220 13.56 -9.80 -18.38
CA GLN A 220 13.85 -10.56 -19.59
C GLN A 220 12.55 -10.90 -20.32
N ILE A 221 12.59 -10.85 -21.65
CA ILE A 221 11.47 -11.33 -22.47
C ILE A 221 11.57 -12.85 -22.52
N SER A 222 10.47 -13.54 -22.22
CA SER A 222 10.42 -15.00 -22.30
C SER A 222 10.74 -15.47 -23.72
N PRO A 223 11.61 -16.49 -23.90
CA PRO A 223 11.94 -17.01 -25.22
C PRO A 223 10.74 -17.67 -25.91
N ASN A 224 9.76 -18.14 -25.12
CA ASN A 224 8.61 -18.89 -25.61
C ASN A 224 7.38 -18.00 -25.90
N ASP A 225 7.31 -16.83 -25.27
CA ASP A 225 6.22 -15.87 -25.45
C ASP A 225 6.75 -14.44 -25.37
N ARG A 226 6.85 -13.76 -26.51
CA ARG A 226 7.39 -12.39 -26.59
C ARG A 226 6.57 -11.35 -25.81
N ARG A 227 5.35 -11.69 -25.41
CA ARG A 227 4.49 -10.84 -24.58
C ARG A 227 4.77 -11.02 -23.09
N LEU A 228 5.36 -12.15 -22.69
CA LEU A 228 5.68 -12.45 -21.31
C LEU A 228 7.07 -11.91 -20.95
N ILE A 229 7.13 -11.20 -19.83
CA ILE A 229 8.33 -10.57 -19.29
C ILE A 229 8.55 -11.09 -17.87
N THR A 230 9.73 -11.62 -17.60
CA THR A 230 10.12 -12.27 -16.34
C THR A 230 11.20 -11.45 -15.61
N GLY A 231 11.57 -11.87 -14.39
CA GLY A 231 12.63 -11.20 -13.63
C GLY A 231 12.22 -9.86 -13.01
N LEU A 232 10.96 -9.70 -12.57
CA LEU A 232 10.51 -8.46 -11.90
C LEU A 232 10.77 -8.43 -10.38
N GLY A 233 11.32 -9.52 -9.86
CA GLY A 233 11.46 -9.81 -8.43
C GLY A 233 10.50 -10.91 -8.01
N GLU A 234 10.26 -11.00 -6.70
CA GLU A 234 9.40 -12.01 -6.11
C GLU A 234 8.42 -11.38 -5.13
N VAL A 235 7.21 -11.94 -5.06
CA VAL A 235 6.21 -11.63 -4.02
C VAL A 235 5.92 -12.92 -3.27
N ALA A 236 6.19 -12.94 -1.97
CA ALA A 236 6.08 -14.13 -1.13
C ALA A 236 6.85 -15.35 -1.68
N GLY A 237 8.04 -15.12 -2.25
CA GLY A 237 8.90 -16.16 -2.84
C GLY A 237 8.42 -16.70 -4.19
N VAL A 238 7.42 -16.08 -4.81
CA VAL A 238 6.93 -16.42 -6.15
C VAL A 238 7.37 -15.36 -7.13
N GLU A 239 7.95 -15.78 -8.25
CA GLU A 239 8.39 -14.87 -9.32
C GLU A 239 7.23 -13.98 -9.81
N LEU A 240 7.47 -12.67 -9.81
CA LEU A 240 6.58 -11.68 -10.38
C LEU A 240 6.85 -11.54 -11.88
N GLN A 241 5.79 -11.62 -12.69
CA GLN A 241 5.84 -11.56 -14.14
C GLN A 241 4.96 -10.43 -14.67
N ALA A 242 5.26 -9.94 -15.87
CA ALA A 242 4.39 -9.04 -16.61
C ALA A 242 4.03 -9.62 -17.98
N TYR A 243 2.84 -9.30 -18.47
CA TYR A 243 2.35 -9.80 -19.75
C TYR A 243 1.66 -8.69 -20.55
N ALA A 244 2.21 -8.39 -21.72
CA ALA A 244 1.68 -7.42 -22.67
C ALA A 244 0.51 -8.05 -23.44
N ALA A 245 -0.69 -7.97 -22.88
CA ALA A 245 -1.83 -8.70 -23.41
C ALA A 245 -2.30 -8.16 -24.77
N ASP A 246 -2.22 -6.84 -24.94
CA ASP A 246 -2.41 -6.10 -26.18
C ASP A 246 -1.63 -4.75 -26.08
N PRO A 247 -1.62 -3.87 -27.11
CA PRO A 247 -0.88 -2.60 -27.08
C PRO A 247 -1.26 -1.65 -25.94
N ARG A 248 -2.39 -1.85 -25.26
CA ARG A 248 -2.90 -0.98 -24.20
C ARG A 248 -3.15 -1.72 -22.89
N THR A 249 -2.85 -3.01 -22.80
CA THR A 249 -3.16 -3.80 -21.60
C THR A 249 -1.91 -4.51 -21.11
N LEU A 250 -1.51 -4.17 -19.89
CA LEU A 250 -0.41 -4.82 -19.19
C LEU A 250 -0.95 -5.57 -17.96
N LEU A 251 -0.65 -6.86 -17.88
CA LEU A 251 -0.89 -7.65 -16.68
C LEU A 251 0.40 -7.71 -15.87
N ILE A 252 0.31 -7.65 -14.54
CA ILE A 252 1.44 -7.86 -13.62
C ILE A 252 0.96 -8.78 -12.49
N ALA A 253 1.55 -9.95 -12.34
CA ALA A 253 1.12 -10.91 -11.33
C ALA A 253 2.20 -11.96 -11.04
N PRO A 254 2.17 -12.63 -9.88
CA PRO A 254 2.99 -13.81 -9.65
C PRO A 254 2.69 -14.89 -10.68
N ALA A 255 3.67 -15.71 -11.06
CA ALA A 255 3.57 -16.66 -12.18
C ALA A 255 2.29 -17.53 -12.18
N ALA A 256 1.89 -18.07 -11.01
CA ALA A 256 0.67 -18.88 -10.88
C ALA A 256 -0.61 -18.07 -11.16
N VAL A 257 -0.68 -16.84 -10.65
CA VAL A 257 -1.80 -15.91 -10.88
C VAL A 257 -1.83 -15.45 -12.32
N MET A 258 -0.65 -15.17 -12.91
CA MET A 258 -0.51 -14.78 -14.32
C MET A 258 -1.10 -15.83 -15.26
N GLU A 259 -0.85 -17.12 -14.99
CA GLU A 259 -1.41 -18.20 -15.80
C GLU A 259 -2.94 -18.25 -15.71
N GLN A 260 -3.53 -18.07 -14.52
CA GLN A 260 -4.97 -17.96 -14.35
C GLN A 260 -5.56 -16.75 -15.12
N MET A 261 -4.89 -15.59 -15.06
CA MET A 261 -5.35 -14.40 -15.79
C MET A 261 -5.33 -14.62 -17.30
N ARG A 262 -4.35 -15.36 -17.83
CA ARG A 262 -4.25 -15.69 -19.26
C ARG A 262 -5.27 -16.73 -19.68
N SER A 263 -5.53 -17.76 -18.86
CA SER A 263 -6.52 -18.80 -19.17
C SER A 263 -7.95 -18.28 -19.14
N ALA A 264 -8.23 -17.23 -18.36
CA ALA A 264 -9.55 -16.62 -18.20
C ALA A 264 -10.22 -16.18 -19.52
N GLN A 265 -9.44 -15.96 -20.59
CA GLN A 265 -9.95 -15.61 -21.92
C GLN A 265 -10.63 -16.78 -22.64
N GLN A 266 -10.25 -18.01 -22.31
CA GLN A 266 -10.74 -19.22 -22.99
C GLN A 266 -11.98 -19.80 -22.32
N GLU A 267 -12.28 -19.38 -21.10
CA GLU A 267 -13.41 -19.90 -20.33
C GLU A 267 -14.72 -19.18 -20.68
N SER A 268 -15.71 -19.97 -21.11
CA SER A 268 -17.08 -19.51 -21.35
C SER A 268 -17.96 -19.54 -20.09
N THR A 269 -17.38 -19.81 -18.93
CA THR A 269 -18.12 -19.98 -17.67
C THR A 269 -18.62 -18.64 -17.15
N THR A 270 -19.76 -18.67 -16.45
CA THR A 270 -20.28 -17.51 -15.74
C THR A 270 -19.31 -17.10 -14.63
N ASN A 271 -18.92 -15.83 -14.64
CA ASN A 271 -18.01 -15.26 -13.64
C ASN A 271 -18.70 -14.06 -12.98
N VAL A 272 -19.24 -14.28 -11.79
CA VAL A 272 -20.00 -13.27 -11.03
C VAL A 272 -19.18 -12.01 -10.75
N LEU A 273 -17.87 -12.16 -10.46
CA LEU A 273 -16.98 -11.02 -10.23
C LEU A 273 -16.79 -10.22 -11.52
N ARG A 274 -16.54 -10.90 -12.63
CA ARG A 274 -16.43 -10.30 -13.97
C ARG A 274 -17.72 -9.55 -14.35
N ASP A 275 -18.87 -10.14 -14.10
CA ASP A 275 -20.17 -9.55 -14.44
C ASP A 275 -20.46 -8.31 -13.61
N LYS A 276 -20.19 -8.35 -12.29
CA LYS A 276 -20.29 -7.18 -11.41
C LYS A 276 -19.40 -6.03 -11.89
N LEU A 277 -18.15 -6.34 -12.23
CA LEU A 277 -17.20 -5.34 -12.70
C LEU A 277 -17.63 -4.74 -14.04
N ARG A 278 -18.19 -5.53 -14.96
CA ARG A 278 -18.71 -5.02 -16.24
C ARG A 278 -19.85 -4.04 -16.07
N LEU A 279 -20.73 -4.26 -15.10
CA LEU A 279 -21.89 -3.39 -14.84
C LEU A 279 -21.50 -2.03 -14.25
N SER A 280 -20.33 -1.91 -13.62
CA SER A 280 -19.86 -0.68 -12.99
C SER A 280 -18.86 0.12 -13.81
N LEU A 281 -18.51 -0.37 -15.01
CA LEU A 281 -17.35 0.11 -15.78
C LEU A 281 -17.38 1.57 -16.21
N ASP A 282 -18.54 2.20 -16.23
CA ASP A 282 -18.70 3.54 -16.82
C ASP A 282 -19.20 4.58 -15.81
N ASP A 283 -19.66 4.16 -14.64
CA ASP A 283 -20.39 5.02 -13.70
C ASP A 283 -19.64 5.28 -12.38
N SER A 284 -18.43 4.75 -12.17
CA SER A 284 -17.71 4.91 -10.90
C SER A 284 -16.22 5.09 -11.09
N GLU A 285 -15.65 6.07 -10.40
CA GLU A 285 -14.22 6.34 -10.41
C GLU A 285 -13.42 5.30 -9.62
N VAL A 286 -14.01 4.76 -8.56
CA VAL A 286 -13.47 3.60 -7.83
C VAL A 286 -14.59 2.59 -7.62
N TYR A 287 -14.32 1.33 -7.92
CA TYR A 287 -15.26 0.24 -7.72
C TYR A 287 -14.55 -0.99 -7.17
N ALA A 288 -14.93 -1.44 -5.98
CA ALA A 288 -14.49 -2.72 -5.43
C ALA A 288 -15.61 -3.74 -5.51
N ALA A 289 -15.28 -5.00 -5.79
CA ALA A 289 -16.21 -6.12 -5.76
C ALA A 289 -15.59 -7.32 -5.07
N TYR A 290 -16.44 -8.11 -4.42
CA TYR A 290 -16.11 -9.34 -3.71
C TYR A 290 -17.13 -10.43 -4.04
N VAL A 291 -16.66 -11.67 -4.14
CA VAL A 291 -17.46 -12.88 -4.28
C VAL A 291 -16.91 -13.96 -3.35
N SER A 292 -17.78 -14.59 -2.56
CA SER A 292 -17.34 -15.51 -1.50
C SER A 292 -17.01 -16.92 -2.00
N ARG A 293 -17.65 -17.36 -3.09
CA ARG A 293 -17.55 -18.76 -3.56
C ARG A 293 -16.10 -19.23 -3.82
N PRO A 294 -15.20 -18.43 -4.40
CA PRO A 294 -13.80 -18.83 -4.54
C PRO A 294 -13.07 -19.00 -3.19
N VAL A 295 -13.37 -18.16 -2.20
CA VAL A 295 -12.84 -18.27 -0.84
C VAL A 295 -13.35 -19.55 -0.17
N LEU A 296 -14.66 -19.79 -0.23
CA LEU A 296 -15.28 -21.00 0.31
C LEU A 296 -14.66 -22.28 -0.28
N ARG A 297 -14.53 -22.36 -1.62
CA ARG A 297 -13.88 -23.50 -2.28
C ARG A 297 -12.44 -23.69 -1.83
N ALA A 298 -11.71 -22.61 -1.56
CA ALA A 298 -10.37 -22.72 -1.06
C ALA A 298 -10.32 -23.21 0.40
N LEU A 299 -11.18 -22.69 1.28
CA LEU A 299 -11.31 -23.15 2.67
C LEU A 299 -11.71 -24.63 2.75
N GLN A 300 -12.63 -25.08 1.90
CA GLN A 300 -13.04 -26.48 1.82
C GLN A 300 -11.86 -27.39 1.42
N ARG A 301 -11.02 -26.96 0.47
CA ARG A 301 -9.81 -27.70 0.07
C ARG A 301 -8.76 -27.75 1.18
N LEU A 302 -8.58 -26.66 1.91
CA LEU A 302 -7.56 -26.56 2.96
C LEU A 302 -7.95 -27.30 4.23
N THR A 303 -9.22 -27.23 4.62
CA THR A 303 -9.70 -27.80 5.90
C THR A 303 -10.30 -29.19 5.73
N GLY A 304 -10.69 -29.58 4.51
CA GLY A 304 -11.48 -30.78 4.25
C GLY A 304 -12.94 -30.68 4.73
N LYS A 305 -13.34 -29.55 5.34
CA LYS A 305 -14.69 -29.31 5.85
C LYS A 305 -15.59 -28.80 4.74
N ASN A 306 -16.84 -29.25 4.70
CA ASN A 306 -17.87 -28.70 3.83
C ASN A 306 -18.44 -27.37 4.41
N GLU A 307 -19.35 -26.73 3.67
CA GLU A 307 -19.95 -25.42 4.05
C GLU A 307 -20.66 -25.49 5.42
N ARG A 308 -21.40 -26.57 5.69
CA ARG A 308 -22.12 -26.77 6.96
C ARG A 308 -21.16 -27.02 8.11
N GLU A 309 -20.14 -27.84 7.89
CA GLU A 309 -19.10 -28.11 8.90
C GLU A 309 -18.31 -26.85 9.26
N LEU A 310 -18.05 -25.95 8.30
CA LEU A 310 -17.44 -24.64 8.57
C LEU A 310 -18.37 -23.71 9.36
N GLN A 311 -19.68 -23.76 9.11
CA GLN A 311 -20.67 -22.99 9.86
C GLN A 311 -20.76 -23.45 11.34
N GLU A 312 -20.76 -24.76 11.55
CA GLU A 312 -20.91 -25.40 12.87
C GLU A 312 -19.59 -25.43 13.66
N ASP A 313 -18.45 -25.13 13.02
CA ASP A 313 -17.14 -25.14 13.65
C ASP A 313 -16.92 -23.94 14.58
N GLU A 314 -16.80 -24.19 15.88
CA GLU A 314 -16.50 -23.18 16.89
C GLU A 314 -15.11 -22.53 16.70
N GLN A 315 -14.19 -23.20 16.01
CA GLN A 315 -12.87 -22.64 15.70
C GLN A 315 -12.89 -21.72 14.48
N THR A 316 -13.95 -21.75 13.67
CA THR A 316 -14.11 -20.84 12.54
C THR A 316 -14.58 -19.50 13.08
N ASP A 317 -13.75 -18.47 12.84
CA ASP A 317 -14.00 -17.09 13.24
C ASP A 317 -15.36 -16.58 12.72
N ASP A 318 -16.12 -15.88 13.56
CA ASP A 318 -17.46 -15.42 13.22
C ASP A 318 -17.47 -14.44 12.03
N ALA A 319 -16.40 -13.65 11.84
CA ALA A 319 -16.27 -12.79 10.67
C ALA A 319 -16.07 -13.62 9.40
N VAL A 320 -15.37 -14.76 9.47
CA VAL A 320 -15.24 -15.70 8.35
C VAL A 320 -16.59 -16.33 8.03
N LYS A 321 -17.36 -16.75 9.04
CA LYS A 321 -18.72 -17.28 8.83
C LYS A 321 -19.60 -16.25 8.12
N PHE A 322 -19.62 -15.03 8.61
CA PHE A 322 -20.41 -13.97 8.00
C PHE A 322 -19.95 -13.64 6.56
N ILE A 323 -18.66 -13.33 6.36
CA ILE A 323 -18.14 -12.84 5.06
C ILE A 323 -18.09 -13.93 3.99
N VAL A 324 -17.89 -15.20 4.38
CA VAL A 324 -17.71 -16.31 3.42
C VAL A 324 -18.96 -17.16 3.29
N LEU A 325 -19.70 -17.38 4.37
CA LEU A 325 -20.84 -18.31 4.41
C LEU A 325 -22.20 -17.59 4.30
N ASP A 326 -22.35 -16.37 4.82
CA ASP A 326 -23.62 -15.62 4.74
C ASP A 326 -23.64 -14.62 3.57
N VAL A 327 -22.50 -14.05 3.19
CA VAL A 327 -22.38 -13.13 2.05
C VAL A 327 -22.08 -13.90 0.76
N ALA A 328 -22.93 -13.75 -0.26
CA ALA A 328 -22.68 -14.28 -1.60
C ALA A 328 -21.70 -13.39 -2.38
N SER A 329 -21.91 -12.07 -2.31
CA SER A 329 -21.06 -11.08 -2.96
C SER A 329 -21.25 -9.69 -2.34
N GLY A 330 -20.27 -8.83 -2.52
CA GLY A 330 -20.33 -7.43 -2.12
C GLY A 330 -19.76 -6.52 -3.19
N SER A 331 -20.15 -5.25 -3.20
CA SER A 331 -19.48 -4.22 -4.00
C SER A 331 -19.54 -2.86 -3.32
N LEU A 332 -18.51 -2.05 -3.56
CA LEU A 332 -18.38 -0.65 -3.16
C LEU A 332 -18.15 0.17 -4.43
N ALA A 333 -18.96 1.20 -4.65
CA ALA A 333 -18.82 2.15 -5.74
C ALA A 333 -18.60 3.54 -5.15
N ILE A 334 -17.58 4.26 -5.61
CA ILE A 334 -17.32 5.64 -5.26
C ILE A 334 -17.43 6.46 -6.53
N GLN A 335 -18.38 7.40 -6.50
CA GLN A 335 -18.58 8.40 -7.53
C GLN A 335 -18.00 9.72 -7.06
N LEU A 336 -17.09 10.33 -7.80
CA LEU A 336 -16.46 11.60 -7.48
C LEU A 336 -16.91 12.75 -8.39
N GLY A 337 -17.57 12.45 -9.52
CA GLY A 337 -18.09 13.41 -10.49
C GLY A 337 -19.25 14.30 -9.98
N LYS A 338 -20.25 14.55 -10.84
CA LYS A 338 -21.32 15.54 -10.57
C LYS A 338 -22.13 15.25 -9.31
N THR A 339 -22.31 13.99 -8.97
CA THR A 339 -22.99 13.53 -7.76
C THR A 339 -22.01 12.70 -6.96
N THR A 340 -21.22 13.37 -6.11
CA THR A 340 -20.29 12.65 -5.24
C THR A 340 -21.09 11.71 -4.33
N SER A 341 -20.87 10.41 -4.46
CA SER A 341 -21.61 9.41 -3.71
C SER A 341 -20.78 8.16 -3.44
N ILE A 342 -21.15 7.46 -2.38
CA ILE A 342 -20.60 6.16 -2.03
C ILE A 342 -21.78 5.19 -1.97
N ALA A 343 -21.69 4.07 -2.67
CA ALA A 343 -22.70 3.03 -2.63
C ALA A 343 -22.05 1.69 -2.27
N VAL A 344 -22.59 1.01 -1.27
CA VAL A 344 -22.23 -0.35 -0.88
C VAL A 344 -23.43 -1.25 -1.16
N ASN A 345 -23.20 -2.36 -1.81
CA ASN A 345 -24.19 -3.39 -2.10
C ASN A 345 -23.69 -4.71 -1.55
N VAL A 346 -24.45 -5.34 -0.66
CA VAL A 346 -24.14 -6.66 -0.10
C VAL A 346 -25.26 -7.62 -0.46
N VAL A 347 -24.93 -8.69 -1.17
CA VAL A 347 -25.88 -9.75 -1.52
C VAL A 347 -25.61 -10.95 -0.63
N CYS A 348 -26.58 -11.32 0.21
CA CYS A 348 -26.48 -12.48 1.10
C CYS A 348 -26.90 -13.77 0.38
N ASN A 349 -26.58 -14.92 0.99
CA ASN A 349 -26.97 -16.24 0.48
C ASN A 349 -28.46 -16.51 0.67
N ARG A 350 -29.07 -15.97 1.73
CA ARG A 350 -30.49 -16.12 2.07
C ARG A 350 -31.18 -14.77 2.32
N PRO A 351 -32.48 -14.63 2.03
CA PRO A 351 -33.23 -13.40 2.34
C PRO A 351 -33.23 -13.02 3.82
N ASN A 352 -33.29 -13.99 4.72
CA ASN A 352 -33.29 -13.72 6.17
C ASN A 352 -31.95 -13.14 6.65
N GLU A 353 -30.82 -13.58 6.07
CA GLU A 353 -29.50 -12.98 6.37
C GLU A 353 -29.44 -11.52 5.91
N ALA A 354 -29.99 -11.23 4.72
CA ALA A 354 -30.08 -9.86 4.21
C ALA A 354 -30.97 -8.99 5.11
N GLN A 355 -32.05 -9.56 5.66
CA GLN A 355 -32.90 -8.85 6.62
C GLN A 355 -32.14 -8.54 7.92
N VAL A 356 -31.43 -9.52 8.49
CA VAL A 356 -30.61 -9.32 9.70
C VAL A 356 -29.55 -8.26 9.46
N LEU A 357 -28.86 -8.31 8.33
CA LEU A 357 -27.87 -7.30 7.96
C LEU A 357 -28.49 -5.91 7.78
N HIS A 358 -29.65 -5.83 7.10
CA HIS A 358 -30.38 -4.58 6.92
C HIS A 358 -30.77 -3.97 8.27
N GLU A 359 -31.38 -4.75 9.16
CA GLU A 359 -31.79 -4.30 10.50
C GLU A 359 -30.58 -3.85 11.33
N LEU A 360 -29.46 -4.57 11.26
CA LEU A 360 -28.23 -4.19 11.95
C LEU A 360 -27.70 -2.83 11.46
N VAL A 361 -27.59 -2.64 10.15
CA VAL A 361 -27.07 -1.39 9.56
C VAL A 361 -28.04 -0.23 9.80
N ASP A 362 -29.34 -0.43 9.61
CA ASP A 362 -30.37 0.59 9.80
C ASP A 362 -30.48 1.02 11.28
N ASN A 363 -30.46 0.07 12.21
CA ASN A 363 -30.47 0.37 13.65
C ASN A 363 -29.17 1.05 14.10
N GLY A 364 -28.02 0.64 13.56
CA GLY A 364 -26.74 1.31 13.79
C GLY A 364 -26.77 2.76 13.32
N LEU A 365 -27.30 3.01 12.11
CA LEU A 365 -27.43 4.35 11.56
C LEU A 365 -28.39 5.24 12.39
N LYS A 366 -29.54 4.70 12.81
CA LYS A 366 -30.49 5.39 13.69
C LYS A 366 -29.89 5.73 15.05
N SER A 367 -29.15 4.79 15.64
CA SER A 367 -28.43 5.01 16.91
C SER A 367 -27.37 6.10 16.76
N LEU A 368 -26.59 6.09 15.67
CA LEU A 368 -25.59 7.11 15.39
C LEU A 368 -26.24 8.49 15.19
N LEU A 369 -27.32 8.60 14.41
CA LEU A 369 -28.07 9.84 14.24
C LEU A 369 -28.60 10.38 15.57
N THR A 370 -29.12 9.49 16.42
CA THR A 370 -29.60 9.85 17.76
C THR A 370 -28.43 10.37 18.61
N ALA A 371 -27.29 9.69 18.60
CA ALA A 371 -26.10 10.10 19.34
C ALA A 371 -25.54 11.46 18.88
N LEU A 372 -25.59 11.74 17.58
CA LEU A 372 -25.12 13.01 17.00
C LEU A 372 -26.07 14.19 17.22
N SER A 373 -27.33 13.94 17.62
CA SER A 373 -28.36 14.97 17.79
C SER A 373 -28.25 15.75 19.11
N SER A 374 -27.58 15.20 20.13
CA SER A 374 -27.44 15.82 21.45
C SER A 374 -25.96 16.03 21.82
N VAL A 375 -25.65 17.07 22.62
CA VAL A 375 -24.28 17.30 23.13
C VAL A 375 -23.87 16.16 24.06
N GLN A 376 -24.75 15.77 24.98
CA GLN A 376 -24.47 14.75 25.99
C GLN A 376 -24.19 13.37 25.36
N SER A 377 -24.91 12.99 24.32
CA SER A 377 -24.69 11.73 23.62
C SER A 377 -23.40 11.70 22.80
N ARG A 378 -22.90 12.87 22.34
CA ARG A 378 -21.59 12.95 21.67
C ARG A 378 -20.46 12.70 22.65
N ASP A 379 -20.55 13.20 23.87
CA ASP A 379 -19.53 12.92 24.88
C ASP A 379 -19.51 11.43 25.26
N VAL A 380 -20.68 10.81 25.39
CA VAL A 380 -20.78 9.35 25.60
C VAL A 380 -20.14 8.58 24.44
N LEU A 381 -20.45 8.94 23.20
CA LEU A 381 -19.86 8.30 22.01
C LEU A 381 -18.33 8.42 22.02
N LYS A 382 -17.78 9.57 22.41
CA LYS A 382 -16.32 9.75 22.53
C LYS A 382 -15.72 8.89 23.62
N GLU A 383 -16.37 8.74 24.77
CA GLU A 383 -15.91 7.86 25.84
C GLU A 383 -15.99 6.38 25.44
N GLU A 384 -17.06 5.95 24.77
CA GLU A 384 -17.17 4.60 24.21
C GLU A 384 -16.04 4.33 23.19
N MET A 385 -15.80 5.26 22.27
CA MET A 385 -14.67 5.17 21.33
C MET A 385 -13.31 5.19 22.03
N LYS A 386 -13.16 5.80 23.21
CA LYS A 386 -11.89 5.70 23.97
C LYS A 386 -11.73 4.34 24.64
N HIS A 387 -12.81 3.68 25.01
CA HIS A 387 -12.77 2.39 25.69
C HIS A 387 -12.60 1.21 24.72
N GLU A 388 -13.16 1.31 23.52
CA GLU A 388 -13.12 0.23 22.53
C GLU A 388 -11.78 0.16 21.79
N PHE A 389 -11.06 1.28 21.70
CA PHE A 389 -9.75 1.35 21.05
C PHE A 389 -8.63 1.32 22.10
N GLU A 390 -7.71 0.35 22.00
CA GLU A 390 -6.53 0.25 22.87
C GLU A 390 -5.59 1.46 22.73
N GLU A 391 -5.68 2.20 21.62
CA GLU A 391 -4.92 3.42 21.36
C GLU A 391 -5.84 4.66 21.45
N PRO A 392 -5.32 5.81 21.92
CA PRO A 392 -6.10 7.04 21.99
C PRO A 392 -6.60 7.44 20.60
N VAL A 393 -7.92 7.59 20.47
CA VAL A 393 -8.56 8.05 19.23
C VAL A 393 -7.89 9.34 18.76
N PRO A 394 -7.39 9.41 17.52
CA PRO A 394 -6.71 10.61 17.03
C PRO A 394 -7.61 11.85 17.18
N PRO A 395 -7.08 13.00 17.62
CA PRO A 395 -7.86 14.23 17.79
C PRO A 395 -8.68 14.61 16.55
N LEU A 396 -8.13 14.37 15.36
CA LEU A 396 -8.79 14.61 14.08
C LEU A 396 -10.09 13.81 13.91
N VAL A 397 -10.15 12.57 14.42
CA VAL A 397 -11.36 11.74 14.39
C VAL A 397 -12.43 12.33 15.31
N LEU A 398 -12.05 12.75 16.52
CA LEU A 398 -12.97 13.37 17.47
C LEU A 398 -13.52 14.70 16.93
N GLU A 399 -12.67 15.53 16.31
CA GLU A 399 -13.06 16.78 15.65
C GLU A 399 -14.00 16.52 14.46
N THR A 400 -13.73 15.46 13.69
CA THR A 400 -14.57 15.06 12.55
C THR A 400 -15.97 14.67 13.02
N VAL A 401 -16.09 13.88 14.10
CA VAL A 401 -17.38 13.44 14.66
C VAL A 401 -18.24 14.63 15.12
N ASP A 402 -17.61 15.70 15.62
CA ASP A 402 -18.33 16.92 16.04
C ASP A 402 -18.70 17.85 14.87
N SER A 403 -18.16 17.60 13.69
CA SER A 403 -18.35 18.50 12.55
C SER A 403 -19.81 18.45 12.04
N PRO A 404 -20.38 19.59 11.59
CA PRO A 404 -21.64 19.59 10.86
C PRO A 404 -21.61 18.68 9.62
N ALA A 405 -20.47 18.63 8.95
CA ALA A 405 -20.21 17.78 7.79
C ALA A 405 -20.46 16.28 8.07
N PHE A 406 -20.01 15.76 9.20
CA PHE A 406 -20.23 14.37 9.57
C PHE A 406 -21.72 14.09 9.83
N ARG A 407 -22.44 15.01 10.49
CA ARG A 407 -23.88 14.89 10.69
C ARG A 407 -24.65 14.88 9.37
N ASP A 408 -24.30 15.78 8.45
CA ASP A 408 -24.91 15.84 7.12
C ASP A 408 -24.66 14.54 6.35
N LEU A 409 -23.46 13.94 6.49
CA LEU A 409 -23.10 12.67 5.86
C LEU A 409 -23.95 11.50 6.38
N VAL A 410 -24.07 11.38 7.70
CA VAL A 410 -24.90 10.34 8.33
C VAL A 410 -26.37 10.53 7.95
N ALA A 411 -26.88 11.77 7.94
CA ALA A 411 -28.24 12.08 7.51
C ALA A 411 -28.51 11.81 6.03
N ALA A 412 -27.47 11.92 5.18
CA ALA A 412 -27.54 11.61 3.75
C ALA A 412 -27.38 10.11 3.44
N THR A 413 -27.16 9.27 4.45
CA THR A 413 -27.05 7.82 4.29
C THR A 413 -28.44 7.20 4.22
N SER A 414 -28.65 6.30 3.26
CA SER A 414 -29.85 5.51 3.13
C SER A 414 -29.53 4.03 3.04
N VAL A 415 -30.36 3.20 3.69
CA VAL A 415 -30.25 1.75 3.72
C VAL A 415 -31.52 1.18 3.11
N ARG A 416 -31.40 0.22 2.20
CA ARG A 416 -32.54 -0.45 1.55
C ARG A 416 -32.28 -1.94 1.45
N GLN A 417 -33.31 -2.75 1.71
CA GLN A 417 -33.29 -4.18 1.42
C GLN A 417 -34.08 -4.46 0.13
N LEU A 418 -33.46 -5.16 -0.81
CA LEU A 418 -34.06 -5.62 -2.06
C LEU A 418 -33.90 -7.15 -2.16
N GLY A 419 -34.83 -7.88 -1.55
CA GLY A 419 -34.77 -9.34 -1.47
C GLY A 419 -33.55 -9.83 -0.70
N ARG A 420 -32.56 -10.38 -1.42
CA ARG A 420 -31.27 -10.86 -0.88
C ARG A 420 -30.19 -9.77 -0.80
N SER A 421 -30.48 -8.58 -1.29
CA SER A 421 -29.53 -7.48 -1.37
C SER A 421 -29.79 -6.45 -0.27
N VAL A 422 -28.71 -5.92 0.32
CA VAL A 422 -28.72 -4.75 1.20
C VAL A 422 -27.89 -3.66 0.53
N ASP A 423 -28.52 -2.54 0.23
CA ASP A 423 -27.92 -1.39 -0.42
C ASP A 423 -27.79 -0.27 0.60
N VAL A 424 -26.56 0.21 0.79
CA VAL A 424 -26.24 1.40 1.57
C VAL A 424 -25.74 2.44 0.61
N SER A 425 -26.36 3.61 0.55
CA SER A 425 -25.90 4.70 -0.31
C SER A 425 -25.78 6.00 0.48
N ILE A 426 -24.70 6.72 0.24
CA ILE A 426 -24.34 7.96 0.90
C ILE A 426 -24.12 8.98 -0.20
N ARG A 427 -24.97 10.02 -0.26
CA ARG A 427 -24.69 11.19 -1.09
C ARG A 427 -23.79 12.11 -0.29
N ILE A 428 -22.57 12.37 -0.75
CA ILE A 428 -21.62 13.19 0.01
C ILE A 428 -22.08 14.66 -0.09
N PRO A 429 -22.48 15.30 1.03
CA PRO A 429 -22.89 16.69 1.01
C PRO A 429 -21.68 17.61 0.79
N SER A 430 -21.92 18.81 0.25
CA SER A 430 -20.86 19.79 -0.03
C SER A 430 -20.07 20.19 1.23
N SER A 431 -20.70 20.14 2.41
CA SER A 431 -20.05 20.36 3.71
C SER A 431 -19.00 19.29 4.02
N ALA A 432 -19.29 18.02 3.75
CA ALA A 432 -18.35 16.91 3.89
C ALA A 432 -17.22 16.97 2.85
N ILE A 433 -17.52 17.40 1.62
CA ILE A 433 -16.49 17.66 0.60
C ILE A 433 -15.49 18.72 1.08
N ALA A 434 -15.98 19.82 1.65
CA ALA A 434 -15.12 20.87 2.19
C ALA A 434 -14.23 20.37 3.33
N LEU A 435 -14.78 19.56 4.24
CA LEU A 435 -14.01 18.94 5.32
C LEU A 435 -12.96 17.96 4.78
N LEU A 436 -13.33 17.09 3.82
CA LEU A 436 -12.40 16.16 3.18
C LEU A 436 -11.24 16.92 2.52
N ASN A 437 -11.53 18.00 1.78
CA ASN A 437 -10.48 18.81 1.16
C ASN A 437 -9.54 19.45 2.19
N LYS A 438 -10.08 19.89 3.33
CA LYS A 438 -9.29 20.45 4.43
C LYS A 438 -8.40 19.37 5.06
N SER A 439 -8.98 18.24 5.47
CA SER A 439 -8.24 17.15 6.11
C SER A 439 -7.22 16.51 5.19
N VAL A 440 -7.54 16.35 3.90
CA VAL A 440 -6.60 15.85 2.90
C VAL A 440 -5.46 16.86 2.70
N GLY A 441 -5.76 18.16 2.62
CA GLY A 441 -4.74 19.21 2.63
C GLY A 441 -3.81 19.14 3.84
N GLU A 442 -4.37 19.04 5.05
CA GLU A 442 -3.58 18.95 6.30
C GLU A 442 -2.77 17.64 6.40
N LEU A 443 -3.30 16.50 5.95
CA LEU A 443 -2.58 15.22 5.91
C LEU A 443 -1.47 15.22 4.87
N ILE A 444 -1.69 15.86 3.73
CA ILE A 444 -0.68 16.06 2.68
C ILE A 444 0.38 17.03 3.18
N ASP A 445 0.02 18.14 3.83
CA ASP A 445 0.98 19.09 4.37
C ASP A 445 1.75 18.50 5.56
N ALA A 446 1.16 17.54 6.29
CA ALA A 446 1.83 16.77 7.33
C ALA A 446 2.67 15.59 6.79
N GLY A 447 2.45 15.18 5.53
CA GLY A 447 3.06 14.00 4.91
C GLY A 447 3.98 14.28 3.73
N GLN A 448 3.94 15.47 3.13
CA GLN A 448 4.92 15.93 2.17
C GLN A 448 6.08 16.56 2.95
N PRO A 449 7.33 16.13 2.69
CA PRO A 449 8.46 16.99 3.01
C PRO A 449 8.24 18.25 2.16
N SER A 450 7.89 19.35 2.80
CA SER A 450 7.79 20.63 2.11
C SER A 450 9.13 20.89 1.43
N ASP A 451 9.15 20.96 0.10
CA ASP A 451 10.36 21.16 -0.72
C ASP A 451 11.09 22.50 -0.45
N GLU A 452 10.73 23.24 0.61
CA GLU A 452 11.43 24.46 1.04
C GLU A 452 11.70 24.57 2.56
N HIS A 453 11.39 23.55 3.36
CA HIS A 453 11.79 23.53 4.77
C HIS A 453 12.47 22.22 5.16
N ASP A 454 13.81 22.21 5.08
CA ASP A 454 14.66 22.16 6.28
C ASP A 454 14.27 21.12 7.37
N GLU A 455 13.74 19.96 6.97
CA GLU A 455 13.21 18.95 7.89
C GLU A 455 14.29 17.95 8.33
N TRP A 456 14.13 17.45 9.56
CA TRP A 456 15.02 16.46 10.14
C TRP A 456 14.68 15.05 9.66
N THR A 457 15.63 14.38 8.99
CA THR A 457 15.50 12.96 8.63
C THR A 457 15.77 12.11 9.86
N VAL A 458 14.76 11.40 10.39
CA VAL A 458 14.95 10.43 11.48
C VAL A 458 15.71 9.22 10.94
N ILE A 459 16.85 8.89 11.57
CA ILE A 459 17.68 7.75 11.19
C ILE A 459 17.68 6.62 12.22
N PHE A 460 17.24 6.92 13.44
CA PHE A 460 17.07 5.95 14.52
C PHE A 460 16.03 6.47 15.51
N ARG A 461 15.17 5.58 16.00
CA ARG A 461 14.24 5.84 17.10
C ARG A 461 13.99 4.54 17.85
N SER A 462 14.67 4.37 18.99
CA SER A 462 14.48 3.18 19.83
C SER A 462 15.03 3.37 21.24
N ASP A 463 14.64 2.49 22.15
CA ASP A 463 15.31 2.25 23.43
C ASP A 463 16.39 1.14 23.32
N ASP A 464 16.54 0.52 22.14
CA ASP A 464 17.52 -0.52 21.89
C ASP A 464 18.62 -0.04 20.92
N PRO A 465 19.83 0.28 21.40
CA PRO A 465 20.92 0.74 20.54
C PRO A 465 21.46 -0.37 19.60
N ARG A 466 21.09 -1.65 19.80
CA ARG A 466 21.56 -2.75 18.93
C ARG A 466 21.08 -2.61 17.48
N ILE A 467 19.98 -1.91 17.24
CA ILE A 467 19.43 -1.72 15.89
C ILE A 467 20.03 -0.51 15.16
N TRP A 468 20.95 0.26 15.78
CA TRP A 468 21.62 1.37 15.10
C TRP A 468 22.34 0.91 13.83
N ASN A 469 22.20 1.68 12.74
CA ASN A 469 22.76 1.36 11.41
C ASN A 469 22.29 0.00 10.87
N SER A 470 21.02 -0.33 11.10
CA SER A 470 20.36 -1.53 10.54
C SER A 470 19.08 -1.13 9.80
N SER A 471 18.42 -2.09 9.15
CA SER A 471 17.15 -1.85 8.45
C SER A 471 15.98 -2.41 9.26
N VAL A 472 15.57 -1.70 10.30
CA VAL A 472 14.50 -2.12 11.23
C VAL A 472 13.36 -1.11 11.19
N ASN A 473 12.13 -1.60 10.98
CA ASN A 473 10.92 -0.80 11.04
C ASN A 473 9.80 -1.65 11.66
N GLU A 474 9.85 -1.82 12.98
CA GLU A 474 8.93 -2.67 13.74
C GLU A 474 7.91 -1.85 14.55
N GLY A 475 7.79 -0.55 14.25
CA GLY A 475 6.84 0.36 14.90
C GLY A 475 7.47 1.71 15.27
N PRO A 476 6.67 2.62 15.85
CA PRO A 476 7.06 4.00 16.08
C PRO A 476 8.21 4.17 17.07
N ASN A 477 8.51 3.17 17.91
CA ASN A 477 9.59 3.20 18.91
C ASN A 477 10.69 2.16 18.63
N ARG A 478 10.70 1.57 17.43
CA ARG A 478 11.71 0.57 17.04
C ARG A 478 12.00 0.71 15.55
N PHE A 479 12.71 1.79 15.24
CA PHE A 479 13.04 2.20 13.89
C PHE A 479 14.53 2.49 13.77
N ALA A 480 15.14 2.04 12.68
CA ALA A 480 16.47 2.42 12.24
C ALA A 480 16.62 2.22 10.74
N ILE A 481 17.43 3.06 10.11
CA ILE A 481 17.88 2.87 8.72
C ILE A 481 19.40 2.68 8.67
N PRO A 482 19.92 1.98 7.63
CA PRO A 482 21.33 2.00 7.34
C PRO A 482 21.83 3.44 7.15
N LEU A 483 23.00 3.77 7.71
CA LEU A 483 23.59 5.10 7.61
C LEU A 483 23.88 5.51 6.17
N SER A 484 24.08 4.55 5.26
CA SER A 484 24.20 4.81 3.82
C SER A 484 22.93 5.38 3.18
N ARG A 485 21.80 5.40 3.88
CA ARG A 485 20.54 6.02 3.46
C ARG A 485 20.33 7.41 4.09
N ALA A 486 21.21 7.86 4.98
CA ALA A 486 21.15 9.23 5.50
C ALA A 486 21.50 10.23 4.38
N PRO A 487 20.98 11.47 4.41
CA PRO A 487 21.32 12.49 3.41
C PRO A 487 22.83 12.74 3.32
N ALA A 488 23.39 12.65 2.10
CA ALA A 488 24.83 12.80 1.87
C ALA A 488 25.36 14.19 2.29
N ASN A 489 24.51 15.21 2.23
CA ASN A 489 24.79 16.59 2.62
C ASN A 489 24.44 16.90 4.08
N THR A 490 24.35 15.90 4.96
CA THR A 490 24.13 16.09 6.40
C THR A 490 25.14 17.07 7.00
N GLN A 491 24.64 18.08 7.73
CA GLN A 491 25.44 19.10 8.43
C GLN A 491 25.26 19.04 9.95
N TYR A 492 24.09 18.60 10.41
CA TYR A 492 23.75 18.55 11.82
C TYR A 492 23.13 17.21 12.20
N LEU A 493 23.37 16.82 13.45
CA LEU A 493 22.70 15.70 14.12
C LEU A 493 21.94 16.23 15.32
N ARG A 494 20.73 15.73 15.52
CA ARG A 494 19.86 15.99 16.67
C ARG A 494 19.55 14.69 17.40
N LEU A 495 19.77 14.71 18.71
CA LEU A 495 19.39 13.63 19.61
C LEU A 495 18.25 14.12 20.53
N LYS A 496 17.11 13.44 20.54
CA LYS A 496 15.93 13.77 21.35
C LYS A 496 15.54 12.63 22.29
N ARG A 497 15.03 12.99 23.47
CA ARG A 497 14.36 12.06 24.40
C ARG A 497 12.84 12.18 24.35
N SER A 498 12.35 13.39 24.08
CA SER A 498 10.92 13.72 24.04
C SER A 498 10.68 14.82 23.01
N ARG A 499 9.44 15.30 22.87
CA ARG A 499 9.10 16.37 21.93
C ARG A 499 9.90 17.65 22.19
N ASP A 500 10.10 17.98 23.46
CA ASP A 500 10.64 19.27 23.92
C ASP A 500 12.10 19.19 24.41
N GLU A 501 12.65 17.99 24.54
CA GLU A 501 14.02 17.78 25.01
C GLU A 501 14.90 17.22 23.90
N GLY A 502 15.88 18.02 23.47
CA GLY A 502 16.85 17.63 22.46
C GLY A 502 18.16 18.42 22.52
N VAL A 503 19.20 17.85 21.93
CA VAL A 503 20.49 18.52 21.70
C VAL A 503 20.89 18.39 20.24
N ILE A 504 21.54 19.43 19.72
CA ILE A 504 22.04 19.47 18.34
C ILE A 504 23.56 19.66 18.36
N ILE A 505 24.27 18.94 17.50
CA ILE A 505 25.71 19.11 17.26
C ILE A 505 26.00 19.10 15.74
N PRO A 506 27.05 19.78 15.29
CA PRO A 506 27.51 19.66 13.91
C PRO A 506 28.12 18.27 13.68
N VAL A 507 27.62 17.55 12.67
CA VAL A 507 28.08 16.23 12.27
C VAL A 507 27.87 16.09 10.77
N THR A 508 28.85 15.54 10.04
CA THR A 508 28.69 15.22 8.61
C THR A 508 28.23 13.78 8.38
N HIS A 509 27.71 13.49 7.19
CA HIS A 509 27.30 12.12 6.82
C HIS A 509 28.37 11.07 7.15
N ASP A 510 29.62 11.31 6.75
CA ASP A 510 30.74 10.38 6.96
C ASP A 510 31.17 10.22 8.42
N GLN A 511 30.67 11.08 9.30
CA GLN A 511 30.92 11.06 10.73
C GLN A 511 29.85 10.29 11.51
N LEU A 512 28.67 10.03 10.91
CA LEU A 512 27.54 9.40 11.61
C LEU A 512 27.89 8.03 12.22
N GLY A 513 28.72 7.23 11.54
CA GLY A 513 29.18 5.92 12.03
C GLY A 513 30.50 5.95 12.81
N LYS A 514 31.02 7.13 13.15
CA LYS A 514 32.35 7.32 13.74
C LYS A 514 32.26 7.98 15.10
N ARG A 515 33.41 8.04 15.78
CA ARG A 515 33.61 8.97 16.91
C ARG A 515 34.12 10.29 16.35
N THR A 516 33.52 11.39 16.78
CA THR A 516 33.99 12.74 16.45
C THR A 516 34.00 13.66 17.65
N GLU A 517 34.76 14.74 17.53
CA GLU A 517 34.89 15.82 18.52
C GLU A 517 34.63 17.15 17.82
N SER A 518 33.86 18.02 18.47
CA SER A 518 33.62 19.40 18.05
C SER A 518 33.58 20.30 19.29
N GLY A 519 34.71 20.93 19.60
CA GLY A 519 34.84 21.79 20.78
C GLY A 519 34.68 21.03 22.09
N ASN A 520 33.71 21.45 22.91
CA ASN A 520 33.41 20.83 24.21
C ASN A 520 32.55 19.58 24.12
N PHE A 521 32.04 19.24 22.93
CA PHE A 521 31.11 18.13 22.72
C PHE A 521 31.66 17.16 21.69
N GLY A 522 31.10 15.96 21.65
CA GLY A 522 31.42 15.00 20.60
C GLY A 522 30.32 13.97 20.40
N TRP A 523 30.45 13.21 19.32
CA TRP A 523 29.53 12.16 18.90
C TRP A 523 30.20 10.79 19.02
N VAL A 524 29.45 9.80 19.50
CA VAL A 524 29.82 8.38 19.45
C VAL A 524 28.78 7.67 18.58
N GLY A 525 29.08 7.53 17.29
CA GLY A 525 28.23 6.83 16.32
C GLY A 525 28.65 5.40 16.01
N THR A 526 29.74 4.92 16.61
CA THR A 526 30.29 3.58 16.36
C THR A 526 29.45 2.46 16.97
N ASN A 527 28.55 2.79 17.92
CA ASN A 527 27.71 1.83 18.64
C ASN A 527 28.53 0.69 19.28
N LEU A 528 29.69 1.04 19.84
CA LEU A 528 30.67 0.10 20.35
C LEU A 528 30.09 -0.61 21.58
N ASN A 529 30.16 -1.95 21.60
CA ASN A 529 29.82 -2.73 22.78
C ASN A 529 31.04 -2.84 23.71
N LYS A 530 30.98 -2.21 24.88
CA LYS A 530 32.05 -2.28 25.89
C LYS A 530 31.44 -2.26 27.29
N TRP A 531 31.96 -3.11 28.17
CA TRP A 531 31.47 -3.27 29.55
C TRP A 531 29.97 -3.58 29.59
N ASN A 532 29.53 -4.51 28.73
CA ASN A 532 28.15 -4.97 28.59
C ASN A 532 27.11 -3.91 28.16
N GLY A 533 27.55 -2.72 27.75
CA GLY A 533 26.67 -1.67 27.21
C GLY A 533 27.13 -1.23 25.82
N ARG A 534 26.17 -0.87 24.96
CA ARG A 534 26.45 -0.17 23.72
C ARG A 534 26.49 1.33 23.96
N HIS A 535 27.52 1.94 23.39
CA HIS A 535 27.84 3.35 23.50
C HIS A 535 27.43 4.08 22.23
N LEU A 536 26.37 4.89 22.33
CA LEU A 536 25.78 5.63 21.22
C LEU A 536 25.18 6.94 21.74
N GLY A 537 25.66 8.09 21.27
CA GLY A 537 25.14 9.37 21.75
C GLY A 537 26.09 10.56 21.64
N VAL A 538 25.68 11.66 22.25
CA VAL A 538 26.46 12.90 22.35
C VAL A 538 27.12 12.96 23.73
N TYR A 539 28.40 13.31 23.83
CA TYR A 539 29.09 13.48 25.11
C TYR A 539 29.61 14.90 25.31
N SER A 540 29.82 15.28 26.57
CA SER A 540 30.36 16.59 26.96
C SER A 540 31.71 16.43 27.67
N ARG A 541 32.78 17.00 27.12
CA ARG A 541 34.14 16.96 27.69
C ARG A 541 34.25 17.63 29.06
N ARG A 542 33.24 18.40 29.47
CA ARG A 542 33.17 19.00 30.81
C ARG A 542 32.72 18.02 31.88
N TRP A 543 32.13 16.89 31.49
CA TRP A 543 31.62 15.87 32.42
C TRP A 543 32.51 14.63 32.42
N THR A 544 33.78 14.84 32.75
CA THR A 544 34.76 13.78 32.93
C THR A 544 34.87 13.41 34.39
N ASP A 545 34.22 12.33 34.82
CA ASP A 545 34.43 11.73 36.12
C ASP A 545 34.17 10.22 36.08
N ASN A 546 34.73 9.51 37.06
CA ASN A 546 34.55 8.07 37.24
C ASN A 546 33.71 7.80 38.49
N VAL A 547 32.66 8.61 38.69
CA VAL A 547 31.72 8.42 39.79
C VAL A 547 30.96 7.14 39.54
N ARG A 548 31.07 6.19 40.49
CA ARG A 548 30.40 4.89 40.43
C ARG A 548 28.89 5.09 40.23
N GLY A 549 28.30 4.35 39.30
CA GLY A 549 26.86 4.42 39.00
C GLY A 549 26.43 5.56 38.06
N THR A 550 27.35 6.38 37.58
CA THR A 550 27.06 7.27 36.44
C THR A 550 27.12 6.50 35.12
N VAL A 551 26.48 7.02 34.07
CA VAL A 551 26.49 6.40 32.73
C VAL A 551 27.48 7.11 31.81
N HIS A 552 28.45 6.36 31.28
CA HIS A 552 29.40 6.87 30.29
C HIS A 552 28.88 6.64 28.87
N ILE A 553 28.85 7.69 28.06
CA ILE A 553 28.53 7.63 26.62
C ILE A 553 29.78 7.34 25.79
N TRP A 554 30.93 7.83 26.24
CA TRP A 554 32.21 7.49 25.63
C TRP A 554 33.11 6.77 26.65
N PRO A 555 33.45 5.50 26.37
CA PRO A 555 34.33 4.73 27.23
C PRO A 555 35.81 4.95 26.88
N MET A 556 36.62 5.50 27.80
CA MET A 556 38.09 5.44 27.71
C MET A 556 38.66 4.50 28.77
N GLU A 557 39.89 4.03 28.57
CA GLU A 557 40.52 3.02 29.44
C GLU A 557 40.58 3.42 30.92
N ASN A 558 40.79 4.70 31.22
CA ASN A 558 40.97 5.19 32.60
C ASN A 558 39.99 6.30 33.00
N LYS A 559 39.13 6.76 32.09
CA LYS A 559 38.11 7.80 32.30
C LYS A 559 36.96 7.51 31.35
N GLY A 560 35.74 7.87 31.70
CA GLY A 560 34.71 8.02 30.68
C GLY A 560 34.02 9.35 30.77
N ILE A 561 33.24 9.62 29.73
CA ILE A 561 32.58 10.89 29.55
C ILE A 561 31.08 10.69 29.56
N ARG A 562 30.39 11.49 30.36
CA ARG A 562 28.92 11.49 30.46
C ARG A 562 28.29 12.34 29.36
N GLY A 563 27.00 12.19 29.11
CA GLY A 563 26.34 12.87 28.01
C GLY A 563 24.84 12.57 27.85
N TRP A 564 24.41 12.46 26.61
CA TRP A 564 23.06 12.13 26.17
C TRP A 564 23.11 10.87 25.32
N GLY A 565 22.33 9.85 25.66
CA GLY A 565 22.20 8.62 24.88
C GLY A 565 22.43 7.34 25.69
N PHE A 566 23.06 6.36 25.05
CA PHE A 566 23.26 5.00 25.52
C PHE A 566 24.69 4.77 26.01
N GLY A 567 24.83 4.01 27.10
CA GLY A 567 26.13 3.68 27.68
C GLY A 567 26.06 2.53 28.68
N ASN A 568 27.01 2.46 29.61
CA ASN A 568 27.02 1.54 30.74
C ASN A 568 27.25 2.28 32.06
N HIS A 569 26.85 1.68 33.19
CA HIS A 569 27.20 2.21 34.51
C HIS A 569 28.67 1.97 34.88
N VAL A 570 29.33 3.03 35.32
CA VAL A 570 30.72 3.01 35.77
C VAL A 570 30.90 2.11 36.99
N LYS A 571 31.84 1.15 36.88
CA LYS A 571 32.24 0.21 37.96
C LYS A 571 31.11 -0.70 38.46
N LEU A 572 30.02 -0.81 37.71
CA LEU A 572 28.94 -1.77 37.98
C LEU A 572 28.86 -2.83 36.88
N ASP A 573 29.13 -2.44 35.62
CA ASP A 573 29.12 -3.32 34.44
C ASP A 573 27.84 -4.17 34.31
N ASP A 574 26.72 -3.58 34.74
CA ASP A 574 25.40 -4.19 34.89
C ASP A 574 24.54 -4.20 33.62
N GLY A 575 25.10 -3.71 32.50
CA GLY A 575 24.50 -3.79 31.17
C GLY A 575 24.25 -2.44 30.51
N GLN A 576 23.19 -2.38 29.69
CA GLN A 576 22.79 -1.19 28.95
C GLN A 576 22.13 -0.17 29.87
N SER A 577 22.64 1.06 29.85
CA SER A 577 22.14 2.18 30.64
C SER A 577 21.93 3.42 29.77
N TYR A 578 21.25 4.43 30.32
CA TYR A 578 20.77 5.60 29.59
C TYR A 578 21.20 6.86 30.34
N SER A 579 21.65 7.88 29.61
CA SER A 579 22.02 9.17 30.17
C SER A 579 21.31 10.32 29.47
N TRP A 580 20.95 11.34 30.24
CA TRP A 580 20.49 12.62 29.72
C TRP A 580 21.13 13.74 30.55
N ASP A 581 21.76 14.70 29.89
CA ASP A 581 22.46 15.81 30.56
C ASP A 581 23.50 15.32 31.59
N GLY A 582 24.18 14.23 31.24
CA GLY A 582 25.19 13.57 32.08
C GLY A 582 24.65 12.86 33.33
N LYS A 583 23.34 12.81 33.53
CA LYS A 583 22.68 12.08 34.63
C LYS A 583 22.15 10.75 34.14
N THR A 584 22.13 9.74 35.01
CA THR A 584 21.49 8.46 34.74
C THR A 584 19.97 8.66 34.64
N VAL A 585 19.33 8.05 33.65
CA VAL A 585 17.87 8.04 33.48
C VAL A 585 17.37 6.62 33.29
N GLY A 586 16.07 6.41 33.48
CA GLY A 586 15.43 5.12 33.20
C GLY A 586 15.46 4.77 31.70
N LYS A 587 15.10 3.52 31.38
CA LYS A 587 14.95 3.05 30.00
C LYS A 587 14.05 4.00 29.22
N THR A 588 14.56 4.53 28.11
CA THR A 588 13.85 5.55 27.33
C THR A 588 14.17 5.41 25.85
N VAL A 589 13.23 5.84 25.01
CA VAL A 589 13.39 5.87 23.56
C VAL A 589 14.14 7.15 23.20
N PHE A 590 15.27 7.00 22.50
CA PHE A 590 15.96 8.12 21.90
C PHE A 590 15.68 8.18 20.40
N GLU A 591 15.48 9.39 19.90
CA GLU A 591 15.43 9.67 18.46
C GLU A 591 16.73 10.36 18.03
N ILE A 592 17.38 9.81 17.01
CA ILE A 592 18.50 10.44 16.31
C ILE A 592 18.01 10.82 14.92
N SER A 593 18.18 12.09 14.58
CA SER A 593 17.80 12.66 13.30
C SER A 593 18.92 13.53 12.75
N VAL A 594 18.95 13.71 11.43
CA VAL A 594 19.97 14.48 10.72
C VAL A 594 19.35 15.54 9.82
N LYS A 595 20.09 16.62 9.56
CA LYS A 595 19.63 17.74 8.75
C LYS A 595 20.75 18.27 7.87
N SER A 596 20.41 18.61 6.63
CA SER A 596 21.35 19.06 5.61
C SER A 596 21.37 20.57 5.39
N GLY A 597 20.32 21.28 5.83
CA GLY A 597 20.17 22.73 5.72
C GLY A 597 20.55 23.49 7.01
N PRO A 598 20.44 24.82 6.99
CA PRO A 598 20.75 25.66 8.14
C PRO A 598 19.83 25.35 9.33
N LEU A 599 20.26 25.68 10.55
CA LEU A 599 19.35 25.57 11.70
C LEU A 599 18.39 26.76 11.75
N THR A 600 17.13 26.51 12.11
CA THR A 600 16.17 27.56 12.47
C THR A 600 16.57 28.22 13.79
N ASP A 601 16.01 29.39 14.11
CA ASP A 601 16.34 30.08 15.36
C ASP A 601 15.92 29.30 16.60
N ALA A 602 14.85 28.50 16.53
CA ALA A 602 14.48 27.59 17.60
C ALA A 602 15.50 26.46 17.76
N GLU A 603 15.98 25.89 16.66
CA GLU A 603 16.99 24.83 16.67
C GLU A 603 18.36 25.32 17.14
N LYS A 604 18.75 26.55 16.79
CA LYS A 604 19.98 27.18 17.28
C LYS A 604 20.02 27.27 18.81
N ARG A 605 18.87 27.24 19.51
CA ARG A 605 18.81 27.20 20.98
C ARG A 605 19.16 25.82 21.54
N LEU A 606 18.99 24.75 20.74
CA LEU A 606 19.36 23.38 21.10
C LEU A 606 20.79 23.03 20.66
N LEU A 607 21.42 23.87 19.84
CA LEU A 607 22.80 23.71 19.39
C LEU A 607 23.78 23.87 20.57
N LEU A 608 24.52 22.80 20.85
CA LEU A 608 25.57 22.81 21.87
C LEU A 608 26.80 23.59 21.36
N LYS A 609 27.33 24.50 22.21
CA LYS A 609 28.41 25.45 21.88
C LYS A 609 29.67 25.24 22.70
#